data_AF-A0A1G5T2G0-F1
#
_entry.id   AF-A0A1G5T2G0-F1
#
_cell.length_a   1.000
_cell.length_b   1.000
_cell.length_c   1.000
_cell.angle_alpha   90.00
_cell.angle_beta   90.00
_cell.angle_gamma   90.00
#
_symmetry.space_group_name_H-M   'P 1'
#
loop_
_entity.id
_entity.type
_entity.pdbx_description
1 polymer ?
#
loop_
_entity_poly.entity_id
_entity_poly.type
_entity_poly.pdbx_seq_one_letter_code
_entity_poly.pdbx_strand_id
1 'polypeptide(L)'
;MSHGTHAPAVSHRQPSSPIKPGAHAGLHHIILTLARCPEHPDGSAGRGYEIVAPLGPDGRLDAALWHTTRDYCRVRRFWTGEPDRHGRLAHRAGGEGGATWLIDYDDRTDADDEPGYRLGSHTFIEGEYVSIRDAEEDVDHTFRIVQIRATSAGHSD
;
A
#
# COMPACT_ATOMS: atom_id res chain seq x y z
N MET A 1 -38.75 -40.68 38.37
CA MET A 1 -39.48 -39.40 38.29
C MET A 1 -38.56 -38.36 38.92
N SER A 2 -37.62 -37.82 38.14
CA SER A 2 -37.74 -36.58 37.34
C SER A 2 -37.62 -35.31 38.18
N HIS A 3 -36.40 -34.77 38.29
CA HIS A 3 -36.11 -33.32 38.35
C HIS A 3 -34.70 -33.19 37.76
N GLY A 4 -34.42 -32.58 36.62
CA GLY A 4 -35.09 -31.47 35.94
C GLY A 4 -34.14 -30.27 35.94
N THR A 5 -33.06 -30.37 35.15
CA THR A 5 -32.08 -29.30 34.92
C THR A 5 -32.75 -28.10 34.26
N HIS A 6 -32.53 -26.89 34.77
CA HIS A 6 -32.80 -25.67 34.02
C HIS A 6 -31.64 -24.69 34.19
N ALA A 7 -30.89 -24.46 33.12
CA ALA A 7 -29.99 -23.32 32.98
C ALA A 7 -30.69 -22.23 32.15
N PRO A 8 -30.41 -20.94 32.36
CA PRO A 8 -31.05 -19.87 31.60
C PRO A 8 -30.35 -19.65 30.25
N ALA A 9 -31.14 -19.55 29.18
CA ALA A 9 -30.66 -19.08 27.88
C ALA A 9 -30.53 -17.55 27.91
N VAL A 10 -29.30 -17.03 27.89
CA VAL A 10 -29.05 -15.60 27.69
C VAL A 10 -29.08 -15.32 26.19
N SER A 11 -30.05 -14.51 25.80
CA SER A 11 -30.21 -13.97 24.46
C SER A 11 -29.17 -12.88 24.25
N HIS A 12 -28.15 -13.15 23.44
CA HIS A 12 -27.28 -12.12 22.89
C HIS A 12 -27.78 -11.76 21.49
N ARG A 13 -28.57 -10.68 21.41
CA ARG A 13 -28.59 -9.82 20.22
C ARG A 13 -27.15 -9.47 19.88
N GLN A 14 -26.72 -9.78 18.66
CA GLN A 14 -25.65 -9.00 18.04
C GLN A 14 -26.27 -8.06 16.99
N PRO A 15 -25.96 -6.75 17.07
CA PRO A 15 -26.43 -5.76 16.12
C PRO A 15 -25.76 -5.92 14.76
N SER A 16 -26.53 -5.63 13.72
CA SER A 16 -26.14 -5.54 12.31
C SER A 16 -25.06 -4.48 12.06
N SER A 17 -24.00 -4.89 11.36
CA SER A 17 -22.97 -4.21 10.52
C SER A 17 -22.62 -2.72 10.74
N PRO A 18 -21.32 -2.36 10.58
CA PRO A 18 -20.84 -1.98 9.25
C PRO A 18 -19.42 -2.52 8.94
N ILE A 19 -19.32 -3.64 8.24
CA ILE A 19 -18.12 -3.87 7.42
C ILE A 19 -18.29 -2.99 6.20
N LYS A 20 -17.43 -1.98 6.02
CA LYS A 20 -17.21 -1.41 4.68
C LYS A 20 -16.57 -2.54 3.84
N PRO A 21 -17.22 -3.07 2.80
CA PRO A 21 -16.57 -4.03 1.91
C PRO A 21 -15.58 -3.28 1.03
N GLY A 22 -14.33 -3.75 0.92
CA GLY A 22 -13.38 -3.13 -0.01
C GLY A 22 -12.02 -3.82 -0.22
N ALA A 23 -11.31 -4.26 0.82
CA ALA A 23 -9.95 -4.79 0.65
C ALA A 23 -9.93 -6.31 0.84
N HIS A 24 -9.99 -7.06 -0.25
CA HIS A 24 -9.59 -8.47 -0.25
C HIS A 24 -8.07 -8.52 -0.12
N ALA A 25 -7.53 -9.36 0.78
CA ALA A 25 -6.09 -9.58 0.79
C ALA A 25 -5.60 -10.04 -0.60
N GLY A 26 -4.62 -9.36 -1.17
CA GLY A 26 -4.25 -9.56 -2.56
C GLY A 26 -3.41 -8.44 -3.15
N LEU A 27 -3.01 -8.61 -4.42
CA LEU A 27 -2.36 -7.56 -5.18
C LEU A 27 -3.37 -6.47 -5.56
N HIS A 28 -2.95 -5.22 -5.42
CA HIS A 28 -3.73 -4.03 -5.76
C HIS A 28 -2.92 -3.10 -6.63
N HIS A 29 -3.59 -2.49 -7.60
CA HIS A 29 -3.09 -1.34 -8.35
C HIS A 29 -3.50 -0.06 -7.63
N ILE A 30 -2.51 0.70 -7.19
CA ILE A 30 -2.64 1.89 -6.35
C ILE A 30 -2.10 3.07 -7.16
N ILE A 31 -2.86 4.16 -7.24
CA ILE A 31 -2.42 5.40 -7.89
C ILE A 31 -2.29 6.49 -6.84
N LEU A 32 -1.13 7.14 -6.82
CA LEU A 32 -0.78 8.26 -5.97
C LEU A 32 -0.52 9.50 -6.85
N THR A 33 -1.02 10.66 -6.45
CA THR A 33 -0.72 11.94 -7.14
C THR A 33 -0.19 12.97 -6.15
N LEU A 34 0.71 13.83 -6.60
CA LEU A 34 1.36 14.85 -5.77
C LEU A 34 0.29 15.72 -5.10
N ALA A 35 0.34 15.78 -3.77
CA ALA A 35 -0.51 16.65 -2.98
C ALA A 35 -0.04 18.10 -3.09
N ARG A 36 -0.79 19.01 -2.49
CA ARG A 36 -0.46 20.45 -2.50
C ARG A 36 0.90 20.68 -1.85
N CYS A 37 1.77 21.43 -2.54
CA CYS A 37 3.05 21.90 -2.03
C CYS A 37 3.31 23.33 -2.54
N PRO A 38 4.35 24.04 -2.06
CA PRO A 38 4.63 25.41 -2.49
C PRO A 38 4.76 25.57 -4.02
N GLU A 39 5.34 24.60 -4.70
CA GLU A 39 5.54 24.58 -6.16
C GLU A 39 4.27 24.15 -6.92
N HIS A 40 3.38 23.40 -6.28
CA HIS A 40 2.13 22.88 -6.83
C HIS A 40 0.97 23.17 -5.84
N PRO A 41 0.45 24.40 -5.78
CA PRO A 41 -0.52 24.80 -4.76
C PRO A 41 -1.84 24.04 -4.84
N ASP A 42 -2.19 23.52 -6.02
CA ASP A 42 -3.37 22.66 -6.25
C ASP A 42 -3.04 21.15 -6.21
N GLY A 43 -1.77 20.80 -5.99
CA GLY A 43 -1.24 19.47 -6.25
C GLY A 43 -1.00 19.24 -7.76
N SER A 44 -0.63 18.02 -8.12
CA SER A 44 -0.42 17.68 -9.54
C SER A 44 -0.84 16.24 -9.84
N ALA A 45 -1.85 16.10 -10.69
CA ALA A 45 -2.24 14.81 -11.26
C ALA A 45 -1.23 14.28 -12.30
N GLY A 46 -0.33 15.14 -12.79
CA GLY A 46 0.74 14.78 -13.70
C GLY A 46 2.03 14.35 -13.01
N ARG A 47 2.07 14.33 -11.67
CA ARG A 47 3.23 13.88 -10.88
C ARG A 47 2.78 12.85 -9.86
N GLY A 48 3.35 11.66 -9.90
CA GLY A 48 2.85 10.59 -9.03
C GLY A 48 3.46 9.22 -9.25
N TYR A 49 2.81 8.24 -8.63
CA TYR A 49 3.21 6.84 -8.65
C TYR A 49 2.03 5.95 -8.98
N GLU A 50 2.28 4.93 -9.79
CA GLU A 50 1.45 3.73 -9.87
C GLU A 50 2.20 2.57 -9.22
N ILE A 51 1.52 1.86 -8.32
CA ILE A 51 2.12 0.80 -7.52
C ILE A 51 1.23 -0.42 -7.59
N VAL A 52 1.80 -1.55 -8.01
CA VAL A 52 1.22 -2.87 -7.77
C VAL A 52 1.82 -3.42 -6.49
N ALA A 53 0.99 -3.58 -5.46
CA ALA A 53 1.44 -4.04 -4.15
C ALA A 53 0.43 -4.95 -3.45
N PRO A 54 0.89 -5.88 -2.60
CA PRO A 54 0.03 -6.69 -1.78
C PRO A 54 -0.49 -5.88 -0.59
N LEU A 55 -1.81 -5.78 -0.47
CA LEU A 55 -2.45 -5.19 0.70
C LEU A 55 -3.12 -6.30 1.52
N GLY A 56 -2.99 -6.19 2.83
CA GLY A 56 -3.72 -7.01 3.80
C GLY A 56 -5.17 -6.53 3.96
N PRO A 57 -5.99 -7.25 4.74
CA PRO A 57 -7.39 -6.89 4.98
C PRO A 57 -7.55 -5.57 5.75
N ASP A 58 -6.50 -5.10 6.43
CA ASP A 58 -6.46 -3.81 7.11
C ASP A 58 -6.03 -2.65 6.20
N GLY A 59 -5.77 -2.92 4.90
CA GLY A 59 -5.32 -1.95 3.91
C GLY A 59 -3.85 -1.56 4.03
N ARG A 60 -3.03 -2.26 4.82
CA ARG A 60 -1.57 -2.04 4.88
C ARG A 60 -0.82 -2.97 3.94
N LEU A 61 0.42 -2.61 3.61
CA LEU A 61 1.32 -3.48 2.87
C LEU A 61 1.54 -4.79 3.64
N ASP A 62 1.30 -5.91 2.98
CA ASP A 62 1.47 -7.24 3.55
C ASP A 62 2.84 -7.81 3.17
N ALA A 63 3.76 -7.83 4.14
CA ALA A 63 5.12 -8.35 3.95
C ALA A 63 5.13 -9.85 3.62
N ALA A 64 4.23 -10.63 4.23
CA ALA A 64 4.19 -12.08 4.00
C ALA A 64 3.70 -12.39 2.59
N LEU A 65 2.66 -11.70 2.12
CA LEU A 65 2.18 -11.82 0.76
C LEU A 65 3.18 -11.23 -0.25
N TRP A 66 3.91 -10.18 0.11
CA TRP A 66 4.98 -9.65 -0.72
C TRP A 66 6.08 -10.68 -0.99
N HIS A 67 6.51 -11.44 0.02
CA HIS A 67 7.54 -12.45 -0.18
C HIS A 67 7.18 -13.49 -1.27
N THR A 68 5.89 -13.80 -1.45
CA THR A 68 5.42 -14.76 -2.45
C THR A 68 4.98 -14.12 -3.77
N THR A 69 4.79 -12.80 -3.81
CA THR A 69 4.27 -12.06 -4.98
C THR A 69 5.18 -10.94 -5.47
N ARG A 70 6.40 -10.80 -4.92
CA ARG A 70 7.36 -9.72 -5.25
C ARG A 70 7.62 -9.53 -6.74
N ASP A 71 7.56 -10.61 -7.52
CA ASP A 71 7.79 -10.57 -8.97
C ASP A 71 6.70 -9.78 -9.70
N TYR A 72 5.51 -9.66 -9.12
CA TYR A 72 4.41 -8.84 -9.62
C TYR A 72 4.38 -7.43 -9.01
N CYS A 73 5.16 -7.19 -7.95
CA CYS A 73 5.19 -5.91 -7.26
C CYS A 73 6.04 -4.91 -8.06
N ARG A 74 5.36 -3.99 -8.74
CA ARG A 74 5.97 -3.05 -9.69
C ARG A 74 5.58 -1.63 -9.33
N VAL A 75 6.49 -0.70 -9.63
CA VAL A 75 6.28 0.73 -9.44
C VAL A 75 6.56 1.44 -10.75
N ARG A 76 5.71 2.42 -11.09
CA ARG A 76 5.94 3.40 -12.14
C ARG A 76 5.86 4.80 -11.54
N ARG A 77 6.94 5.56 -11.70
CA ARG A 77 7.09 6.97 -11.33
C ARG A 77 6.79 7.80 -12.57
N PHE A 78 5.81 8.71 -12.53
CA PHE A 78 5.40 9.52 -13.68
C PHE A 78 5.40 11.02 -13.38
N TRP A 79 6.04 11.81 -14.24
CA TRP A 79 6.14 13.26 -14.16
C TRP A 79 5.85 13.83 -15.56
N THR A 80 4.83 14.67 -15.72
CA THR A 80 4.53 15.29 -17.01
C THR A 80 5.74 16.05 -17.53
N GLY A 81 6.25 15.64 -18.70
CA GLY A 81 7.42 16.22 -19.34
C GLY A 81 8.73 15.48 -19.08
N GLU A 82 8.72 14.44 -18.25
CA GLU A 82 9.86 13.55 -18.00
C GLU A 82 9.53 12.12 -18.45
N PRO A 83 10.54 11.31 -18.83
CA PRO A 83 10.34 9.88 -19.01
C PRO A 83 9.92 9.20 -17.71
N ASP A 84 9.00 8.24 -17.81
CA ASP A 84 8.61 7.41 -16.68
C ASP A 84 9.79 6.58 -16.17
N ARG A 85 9.96 6.49 -14.85
CA ARG A 85 10.89 5.55 -14.21
C ARG A 85 10.12 4.32 -13.72
N HIS A 86 10.68 3.14 -13.95
CA HIS A 86 10.07 1.87 -13.59
C HIS A 86 10.96 1.14 -12.59
N GLY A 87 10.34 0.62 -11.53
CA GLY A 87 11.03 -0.07 -10.46
C GLY A 87 10.19 -1.18 -9.85
N ARG A 88 10.66 -1.71 -8.72
CA ARG A 88 10.00 -2.77 -7.96
C ARG A 88 9.77 -2.30 -6.54
N LEU A 89 8.67 -2.74 -5.93
CA LEU A 89 8.49 -2.56 -4.49
C LEU A 89 9.34 -3.61 -3.77
N ALA A 90 10.29 -3.17 -2.96
CA ALA A 90 11.15 -3.99 -2.13
C ALA A 90 10.77 -3.85 -0.65
N HIS A 91 11.00 -4.91 0.12
CA HIS A 91 10.79 -4.93 1.57
C HIS A 91 12.09 -5.31 2.26
N ARG A 92 12.55 -4.44 3.15
CA ARG A 92 13.71 -4.69 4.00
C ARG A 92 13.23 -4.98 5.41
N ALA A 93 13.53 -6.19 5.88
CA ALA A 93 13.32 -6.54 7.28
C ALA A 93 14.11 -5.58 8.18
N GLY A 94 13.43 -5.03 9.19
CA GLY A 94 13.96 -3.97 10.03
C GLY A 94 14.83 -4.43 11.19
N GLY A 95 15.77 -3.57 11.60
CA GLY A 95 16.36 -3.53 12.93
C GLY A 95 15.55 -2.65 13.89
N GLU A 96 16.20 -1.91 14.78
CA GLU A 96 15.57 -1.10 15.85
C GLU A 96 14.50 -0.09 15.35
N GLY A 97 14.57 0.34 14.08
CA GLY A 97 13.61 1.25 13.44
C GLY A 97 12.40 0.59 12.75
N GLY A 98 12.28 -0.74 12.79
CA GLY A 98 11.21 -1.48 12.12
C GLY A 98 11.43 -1.69 10.63
N ALA A 99 10.58 -2.52 10.02
CA ALA A 99 10.69 -2.87 8.62
C ALA A 99 10.43 -1.67 7.71
N THR A 100 11.16 -1.58 6.60
CA THR A 100 11.10 -0.47 5.65
C THR A 100 10.72 -0.99 4.27
N TRP A 101 9.93 -0.20 3.55
CA TRP A 101 9.58 -0.48 2.16
C TRP A 101 10.42 0.41 1.25
N LEU A 102 10.85 -0.12 0.13
CA LEU A 102 11.76 0.53 -0.80
C LEU A 102 11.14 0.48 -2.21
N ILE A 103 11.41 1.47 -3.03
CA ILE A 103 11.24 1.36 -4.48
C ILE A 103 12.65 1.28 -5.00
N ASP A 104 12.90 0.22 -5.75
CA ASP A 104 14.19 -0.07 -6.36
C ASP A 104 14.05 0.13 -7.87
N TYR A 105 14.73 1.15 -8.41
CA TYR A 105 14.78 1.41 -9.85
C TYR A 105 15.94 0.69 -10.56
N ASP A 106 16.88 0.07 -9.84
CA ASP A 106 17.99 -0.65 -10.45
C ASP A 106 17.65 -2.14 -10.61
N ASP A 107 17.75 -2.66 -11.83
CA ASP A 107 17.62 -4.09 -12.09
C ASP A 107 18.96 -4.85 -12.00
N ARG A 108 20.07 -4.15 -11.74
CA ARG A 108 21.45 -4.66 -11.80
C ARG A 108 22.17 -4.71 -10.46
N THR A 109 21.71 -4.03 -9.41
CA THR A 109 22.39 -4.04 -8.11
C THR A 109 21.38 -4.00 -6.94
N ASP A 110 21.63 -4.81 -5.90
CA ASP A 110 20.99 -4.68 -4.56
C ASP A 110 21.61 -3.48 -3.78
N ALA A 111 22.14 -2.46 -4.47
CA ALA A 111 22.84 -1.37 -3.82
C ALA A 111 21.85 -0.50 -3.03
N ASP A 112 22.08 -0.48 -1.72
CA ASP A 112 21.24 0.01 -0.63
C ASP A 112 21.11 1.56 -0.55
N ASP A 113 21.37 2.26 -1.66
CA ASP A 113 21.50 3.73 -1.71
C ASP A 113 20.25 4.45 -2.24
N GLU A 114 19.14 3.74 -2.45
CA GLU A 114 17.84 4.38 -2.62
C GLU A 114 17.13 4.57 -1.26
N PRO A 115 16.52 5.74 -1.02
CA PRO A 115 15.91 6.10 0.24
C PRO A 115 14.73 5.16 0.56
N GLY A 116 14.69 4.76 1.82
CA GLY A 116 13.56 4.11 2.44
C GLY A 116 12.26 4.90 2.29
N TYR A 117 11.22 4.22 1.83
CA TYR A 117 9.85 4.69 1.82
C TYR A 117 9.19 4.21 3.11
N ARG A 118 8.54 5.14 3.84
CA ARG A 118 7.80 4.78 5.07
C ARG A 118 6.36 4.39 4.76
N LEU A 119 6.15 3.51 3.77
CA LEU A 119 4.81 3.06 3.36
C LEU A 119 4.20 2.07 4.35
N GLY A 120 5.01 1.27 5.04
CA GLY A 120 4.53 0.12 5.84
C GLY A 120 3.64 0.48 7.04
N SER A 121 3.76 1.69 7.58
CA SER A 121 2.90 2.17 8.66
C SER A 121 1.56 2.74 8.18
N HIS A 122 1.47 3.13 6.91
CA HIS A 122 0.32 3.80 6.35
C HIS A 122 -0.73 2.79 5.89
N THR A 123 -1.99 3.09 6.18
CA THR A 123 -3.11 2.37 5.59
C THR A 123 -3.44 2.99 4.24
N PHE A 124 -3.45 2.18 3.20
CA PHE A 124 -3.82 2.60 1.86
C PHE A 124 -5.34 2.71 1.77
N ILE A 125 -5.83 3.94 1.78
CA ILE A 125 -7.26 4.29 1.64
C ILE A 125 -7.35 5.42 0.62
N GLU A 126 -8.27 5.32 -0.33
CA GLU A 126 -8.52 6.42 -1.27
C GLU A 126 -8.86 7.71 -0.52
N GLY A 127 -8.20 8.81 -0.90
CA GLY A 127 -8.31 10.11 -0.26
C GLY A 127 -7.27 10.40 0.82
N GLU A 128 -6.63 9.38 1.39
CA GLU A 128 -5.56 9.53 2.39
C GLU A 128 -4.23 9.88 1.74
N TYR A 129 -3.23 10.18 2.58
CA TYR A 129 -1.93 10.67 2.15
C TYR A 129 -0.79 9.74 2.56
N VAL A 130 0.25 9.73 1.74
CA VAL A 130 1.49 8.98 1.95
C VAL A 130 2.65 9.93 1.65
N SER A 131 3.69 9.89 2.46
CA SER A 131 4.95 10.60 2.17
C SER A 131 5.94 9.66 1.52
N ILE A 132 6.55 10.14 0.44
CA ILE A 132 7.61 9.48 -0.30
C ILE A 132 8.81 10.40 -0.33
N ARG A 133 9.97 9.90 0.07
CA ARG A 133 11.23 10.62 -0.01
C ARG A 133 11.82 10.49 -1.39
N ASP A 134 12.17 11.63 -1.99
CA ASP A 134 13.02 11.66 -3.17
C ASP A 134 14.49 11.51 -2.74
N ALA A 135 15.19 10.56 -3.36
CA ALA A 135 16.59 10.21 -3.10
C ALA A 135 17.55 11.30 -3.53
N GLU A 136 17.26 11.86 -4.69
CA GLU A 136 18.18 12.70 -5.45
C GLU A 136 18.13 14.11 -4.88
N GLU A 137 16.95 14.54 -4.41
CA GLU A 137 16.73 15.85 -3.83
C GLU A 137 16.77 15.86 -2.29
N ASP A 138 16.77 14.69 -1.64
CA ASP A 138 16.64 14.52 -0.17
C ASP A 138 15.42 15.27 0.42
N VAL A 139 14.29 15.22 -0.30
CA VAL A 139 13.05 15.92 0.05
C VAL A 139 11.89 14.94 0.20
N ASP A 140 11.10 15.10 1.26
CA ASP A 140 9.85 14.35 1.46
C ASP A 140 8.71 15.03 0.69
N HIS A 141 8.12 14.32 -0.27
CA HIS A 141 6.91 14.74 -0.98
C HIS A 141 5.69 14.00 -0.45
N THR A 142 4.60 14.73 -0.25
CA THR A 142 3.32 14.15 0.14
C THR A 142 2.49 13.85 -1.10
N PHE A 143 1.97 12.64 -1.20
CA PHE A 143 1.09 12.18 -2.26
C PHE A 143 -0.26 11.81 -1.68
N ARG A 144 -1.32 12.09 -2.44
CA ARG A 144 -2.68 11.61 -2.14
C ARG A 144 -2.92 10.30 -2.86
N ILE A 145 -3.51 9.33 -2.17
CA ILE A 145 -4.03 8.10 -2.77
C ILE A 145 -5.29 8.46 -3.54
N VAL A 146 -5.24 8.39 -4.87
CA VAL A 146 -6.39 8.75 -5.72
C VAL A 146 -7.20 7.53 -6.12
N GLN A 147 -6.60 6.34 -6.13
CA GLN A 147 -7.28 5.13 -6.54
C GLN A 147 -6.63 3.88 -5.94
N ILE A 148 -7.46 2.90 -5.55
CA ILE A 148 -7.04 1.54 -5.21
C ILE A 148 -7.97 0.56 -5.94
N ARG A 149 -7.40 -0.35 -6.72
CA ARG A 149 -8.15 -1.43 -7.39
C ARG A 149 -7.49 -2.77 -7.13
N ALA A 150 -8.25 -3.77 -6.70
CA ALA A 150 -7.75 -5.14 -6.68
C ALA A 150 -7.33 -5.54 -8.10
N THR A 151 -6.13 -6.09 -8.25
CA THR A 151 -5.74 -6.71 -9.51
C THR A 151 -6.41 -8.06 -9.59
N SER A 152 -7.28 -8.27 -10.57
CA SER A 152 -7.66 -9.63 -10.91
C SER A 152 -6.41 -10.32 -11.43
N ALA A 153 -5.87 -11.28 -10.66
CA ALA A 153 -4.87 -12.19 -11.18
C ALA A 153 -5.47 -12.82 -12.44
N GLY A 154 -4.95 -12.44 -13.61
CA GLY A 154 -5.34 -13.06 -14.86
C GLY A 154 -5.07 -14.55 -14.73
N HIS A 155 -6.13 -15.35 -14.67
CA HIS A 155 -6.05 -16.75 -15.05
C HIS A 155 -5.54 -16.77 -16.49
N SER A 156 -4.26 -17.06 -16.67
CA SER A 156 -3.77 -17.54 -17.95
C SER A 156 -4.13 -19.02 -17.99
N ASP A 157 -5.09 -19.34 -18.86
CA ASP A 157 -5.45 -20.69 -19.29
C ASP A 157 -4.27 -21.37 -20.01
#